data_AF-A0A956ZG91-F1
#
_entry.id   AF-A0A956ZG91-F1
#
_cell.length_a   1.000
_cell.length_b   1.000
_cell.length_c   1.000
_cell.angle_alpha   90.00
_cell.angle_beta   90.00
_cell.angle_gamma   90.00
#
_symmetry.space_group_name_H-M   'P 1'
#
loop_
_entity.id
_entity.type
_entity.pdbx_description
1 polymer ?
#
loop_
_entity_poly.entity_id
_entity_poly.type
_entity_poly.pdbx_seq_one_letter_code
_entity_poly.pdbx_strand_id
1 'polypeptide(L)'
;QAQAAPKEMVFLIDCSGSQNGKPLDKAKETMNYAIDHMNPRDTFQIITFNNTSQALFDQPRMSSPEMKEKAKRFIKGLTAHGGTWMAPAVERVCQMKAPENRLRIVSFMTDGYVGNDMEILGLVRKLRGKSRWFPFGTGNSVNRFLIDGIAREGGGEPEYVLLNAKADEVGKRFYSRIATPVLTDVKVDIDGVAVKEVYPRDVADVWARKPLYIKGRYLKPGAGTVTLSGFQAGRPYKQILKVNFPESATANEGIASVWARAKVDRLMAEGWTDAQRSQLNKELKEEIENVALKHHIMTQYTAFVAVEEKTVTQGGEPKRITVPVEMPDGVSREGVFGTLSLEERRRQIAMPMASPAPMARGTASSLGGARFHYSPNRWSRSLSTSTNMKMKGQPTGGFLMKKAAADKAYNVPAKSESVSKFDTTLENLIKQGKVVDSGSLILDGDRVKVEVTLSGITKVLEKQLEQAGLVKLERRSGARIVGYIKISDLKKLAALGFVQSVRAVRK
;
A
#
# COMPACT_ATOMS: atom_id res chain seq x y z
N GLN A 1 31.31 6.85 -30.31
CA GLN A 1 30.29 6.49 -29.30
C GLN A 1 29.21 7.56 -29.33
N ALA A 2 27.93 7.20 -29.48
CA ALA A 2 26.85 8.18 -29.39
C ALA A 2 26.89 8.81 -28.00
N GLN A 3 27.02 10.15 -27.93
CA GLN A 3 27.08 10.87 -26.67
C GLN A 3 25.73 10.72 -25.95
N ALA A 4 25.73 10.07 -24.78
CA ALA A 4 24.51 9.86 -23.99
C ALA A 4 23.86 11.23 -23.68
N ALA A 5 22.54 11.31 -23.83
CA ALA A 5 21.78 12.52 -23.52
C ALA A 5 22.01 12.93 -22.05
N PRO A 6 22.16 14.23 -21.74
CA PRO A 6 22.30 14.69 -20.36
C PRO A 6 21.12 14.26 -19.50
N LYS A 7 21.39 13.87 -18.26
CA LYS A 7 20.37 13.42 -17.30
C LYS A 7 20.42 14.22 -16.00
N GLU A 8 19.33 14.18 -15.26
CA GLU A 8 19.27 14.71 -13.91
C GLU A 8 19.13 13.57 -12.90
N MET A 9 20.09 13.46 -11.99
CA MET A 9 20.14 12.42 -10.96
C MET A 9 19.67 12.97 -9.61
N VAL A 10 18.59 12.42 -9.05
CA VAL A 10 18.16 12.73 -7.67
C VAL A 10 18.42 11.51 -6.80
N PHE A 11 19.39 11.59 -5.90
CA PHE A 11 19.62 10.57 -4.88
C PHE A 11 18.71 10.86 -3.69
N LEU A 12 17.77 9.98 -3.42
CA LEU A 12 16.89 10.03 -2.26
C LEU A 12 17.30 8.92 -1.29
N ILE A 13 17.99 9.26 -0.21
CA ILE A 13 18.62 8.30 0.71
C ILE A 13 17.94 8.28 2.08
N ASP A 14 17.66 7.07 2.54
CA ASP A 14 17.18 6.77 3.88
C ASP A 14 18.32 6.88 4.91
N CYS A 15 18.12 7.72 5.91
CA CYS A 15 19.00 7.91 7.05
C CYS A 15 18.29 7.55 8.37
N SER A 16 17.28 6.68 8.34
CA SER A 16 16.58 6.20 9.53
C SER A 16 17.44 5.24 10.38
N GLY A 17 17.00 4.94 11.60
CA GLY A 17 17.77 4.10 12.54
C GLY A 17 18.07 2.68 12.04
N SER A 18 17.24 2.09 11.17
CA SER A 18 17.47 0.76 10.60
C SER A 18 18.66 0.74 9.63
N GLN A 19 18.98 1.88 9.04
CA GLN A 19 20.14 2.06 8.18
C GLN A 19 21.47 2.15 8.94
N ASN A 20 21.46 2.13 10.28
CA ASN A 20 22.66 2.32 11.08
C ASN A 20 23.72 1.23 10.83
N GLY A 21 24.97 1.65 10.70
CA GLY A 21 26.10 0.79 10.37
C GLY A 21 26.22 0.48 8.87
N LYS A 22 26.44 -0.81 8.56
CA LYS A 22 26.80 -1.28 7.20
C LYS A 22 25.82 -0.86 6.09
N PRO A 23 24.48 -0.82 6.28
CA PRO A 23 23.56 -0.42 5.22
C PRO A 23 23.80 1.02 4.73
N LEU A 24 23.92 2.00 5.64
CA LEU A 24 24.21 3.39 5.27
C LEU A 24 25.60 3.52 4.63
N ASP A 25 26.61 2.84 5.16
CA ASP A 25 27.97 2.88 4.58
C ASP A 25 27.98 2.36 3.14
N LYS A 26 27.26 1.27 2.87
CA LYS A 26 27.10 0.73 1.52
C LYS A 26 26.35 1.67 0.58
N ALA A 27 25.33 2.36 1.09
CA ALA A 27 24.63 3.38 0.32
C ALA A 27 25.55 4.58 -0.01
N LYS A 28 26.36 5.05 0.94
CA LYS A 28 27.38 6.09 0.73
C LYS A 28 28.40 5.70 -0.33
N GLU A 29 28.93 4.48 -0.27
CA GLU A 29 29.85 3.92 -1.26
C GLU A 29 29.25 3.96 -2.67
N THR A 30 28.01 3.47 -2.80
CA THR A 30 27.27 3.42 -4.07
C THR A 30 27.03 4.82 -4.65
N MET A 31 26.63 5.78 -3.81
CA MET A 31 26.44 7.18 -4.23
C MET A 31 27.75 7.83 -4.68
N ASN A 32 28.83 7.63 -3.92
CA ASN A 32 30.14 8.19 -4.28
C ASN A 32 30.59 7.68 -5.66
N TYR A 33 30.47 6.37 -5.89
CA TYR A 33 30.77 5.78 -7.20
C TYR A 33 29.93 6.42 -8.30
N ALA A 34 28.60 6.54 -8.09
CA ALA A 34 27.72 7.14 -9.07
C ALA A 34 28.12 8.60 -9.39
N ILE A 35 28.41 9.40 -8.36
CA ILE A 35 28.82 10.80 -8.49
C ILE A 35 30.11 10.94 -9.29
N ASP A 36 31.10 10.09 -9.02
CA ASP A 36 32.38 10.10 -9.74
C ASP A 36 32.19 9.82 -11.23
N HIS A 37 31.28 8.90 -11.58
CA HIS A 37 31.05 8.47 -12.97
C HIS A 37 29.99 9.29 -13.73
N MET A 38 29.36 10.29 -13.11
CA MET A 38 28.43 11.20 -13.82
C MET A 38 29.14 12.01 -14.90
N ASN A 39 28.45 12.23 -16.03
CA ASN A 39 28.96 13.06 -17.11
C ASN A 39 28.97 14.55 -16.70
N PRO A 40 29.88 15.38 -17.24
CA PRO A 40 29.94 16.81 -16.88
C PRO A 40 28.66 17.62 -17.16
N ARG A 41 27.84 17.17 -18.13
CA ARG A 41 26.55 17.80 -18.49
C ARG A 41 25.36 17.32 -17.65
N ASP A 42 25.56 16.29 -16.82
CA ASP A 42 24.53 15.80 -15.92
C ASP A 42 24.31 16.80 -14.78
N THR A 43 23.08 16.88 -14.28
CA THR A 43 22.76 17.59 -13.04
C THR A 43 22.46 16.58 -11.94
N PHE A 44 22.64 16.96 -10.68
CA PHE A 44 22.33 16.08 -9.57
C PHE A 44 21.88 16.81 -8.31
N GLN A 45 21.20 16.06 -7.45
CA GLN A 45 20.72 16.47 -6.14
C GLN A 45 20.82 15.28 -5.17
N ILE A 46 21.10 15.57 -3.89
CA ILE A 46 21.03 14.58 -2.81
C ILE A 46 19.98 15.05 -1.81
N ILE A 47 19.02 14.20 -1.51
CA ILE A 47 17.98 14.41 -0.50
C ILE A 47 18.07 13.25 0.48
N THR A 48 18.18 13.57 1.76
CA THR A 48 18.11 12.59 2.84
C THR A 48 16.71 12.60 3.44
N PHE A 49 16.30 11.47 4.01
CA PHE A 49 15.08 11.41 4.80
C PHE A 49 15.23 10.50 6.02
N ASN A 50 14.58 10.91 7.10
CA ASN A 50 14.32 10.12 8.31
C ASN A 50 12.98 10.59 8.91
N ASN A 51 12.97 11.28 10.05
CA ASN A 51 11.83 12.07 10.52
C ASN A 51 11.62 13.37 9.72
N THR A 52 12.70 13.89 9.11
CA THR A 52 12.68 15.11 8.30
C THR A 52 13.30 14.83 6.95
N SER A 53 13.19 15.77 5.99
CA SER A 53 13.92 15.69 4.73
C SER A 53 14.86 16.87 4.58
N GLN A 54 16.11 16.61 4.17
CA GLN A 54 17.12 17.64 3.92
C GLN A 54 17.68 17.47 2.51
N ALA A 55 17.78 18.58 1.77
CA ALA A 55 18.42 18.60 0.46
C ALA A 55 19.82 19.21 0.57
N LEU A 56 20.77 18.68 -0.20
CA LEU A 56 22.13 19.23 -0.31
C LEU A 56 22.13 20.60 -1.00
N PHE A 57 21.31 20.77 -2.04
CA PHE A 57 21.19 22.02 -2.79
C PHE A 57 19.75 22.53 -2.79
N ASP A 58 19.55 23.82 -3.04
CA ASP A 58 18.19 24.36 -3.26
C ASP A 58 17.55 23.81 -4.54
N GLN A 59 18.37 23.59 -5.57
CA GLN A 59 18.00 23.01 -6.86
C GLN A 59 19.12 22.09 -7.38
N PRO A 60 18.82 21.11 -8.25
CA PRO A 60 19.84 20.26 -8.87
C PRO A 60 20.97 21.08 -9.51
N ARG A 61 22.22 20.65 -9.30
CA ARG A 61 23.42 21.36 -9.77
C ARG A 61 24.18 20.53 -10.80
N MET A 62 24.88 21.20 -11.72
CA MET A 62 25.77 20.51 -12.66
C MET A 62 26.84 19.69 -11.94
N SER A 63 27.21 18.57 -12.55
CA SER A 63 28.23 17.64 -12.09
C SER A 63 29.67 18.17 -12.27
N SER A 64 29.93 19.41 -11.84
CA SER A 64 31.27 20.01 -11.85
C SER A 64 32.14 19.41 -10.75
N PRO A 65 33.49 19.43 -10.87
CA PRO A 65 34.38 18.94 -9.83
C PRO A 65 34.10 19.56 -8.45
N GLU A 66 33.83 20.86 -8.39
CA GLU A 66 33.50 21.56 -7.14
C GLU A 66 32.21 21.04 -6.50
N MET A 67 31.15 20.83 -7.28
CA MET A 67 29.87 20.33 -6.77
C MET A 67 29.99 18.85 -6.36
N LYS A 68 30.75 18.04 -7.09
CA LYS A 68 31.05 16.65 -6.72
C LYS A 68 31.75 16.58 -5.37
N GLU A 69 32.73 17.44 -5.11
CA GLU A 69 33.42 17.49 -3.80
C GLU A 69 32.52 17.97 -2.66
N LYS A 70 31.63 18.96 -2.91
CA LYS A 70 30.59 19.33 -1.93
C LYS A 70 29.68 18.14 -1.60
N ALA A 71 29.30 17.37 -2.61
CA ALA A 71 28.46 16.19 -2.44
C ALA A 71 29.15 15.08 -1.64
N LYS A 72 30.42 14.77 -1.93
CA LYS A 72 31.20 13.78 -1.17
C LYS A 72 31.34 14.16 0.30
N ARG A 73 31.56 15.44 0.61
CA ARG A 73 31.59 15.93 2.00
C ARG A 73 30.25 15.74 2.70
N PHE A 74 29.15 16.07 2.02
CA PHE A 74 27.80 15.85 2.55
C PHE A 74 27.53 14.37 2.82
N ILE A 75 27.85 13.49 1.86
CA ILE A 75 27.70 12.03 1.98
C ILE A 75 28.50 11.48 3.16
N LYS A 76 29.76 11.93 3.32
CA LYS A 76 30.62 11.51 4.44
C LYS A 76 30.01 11.85 5.79
N GLY A 77 29.31 12.98 5.89
CA GLY A 77 28.66 13.45 7.11
C GLY A 77 27.32 12.79 7.44
N LEU A 78 26.77 11.95 6.56
CA LEU A 78 25.46 11.31 6.81
C LEU A 78 25.55 10.34 7.99
N THR A 79 24.57 10.43 8.88
CA THR A 79 24.39 9.54 10.03
C THR A 79 22.97 9.00 10.05
N ALA A 80 22.83 7.76 10.52
CA ALA A 80 21.54 7.08 10.63
C ALA A 80 20.92 7.37 12.00
N HIS A 81 19.72 7.94 12.02
CA HIS A 81 18.96 8.18 13.24
C HIS A 81 17.48 8.41 12.96
N GLY A 82 16.65 8.18 13.98
CA GLY A 82 15.21 8.46 13.90
C GLY A 82 14.39 7.40 13.17
N GLY A 83 13.17 7.75 12.79
CA GLY A 83 12.23 6.91 12.04
C GLY A 83 12.29 7.14 10.54
N THR A 84 11.32 6.57 9.81
CA THR A 84 11.36 6.46 8.34
C THR A 84 10.12 7.10 7.72
N TRP A 85 10.15 8.42 7.48
CA TRP A 85 9.03 9.18 6.90
C TRP A 85 9.26 9.41 5.40
N MET A 86 8.92 8.39 4.61
CA MET A 86 9.15 8.39 3.16
C MET A 86 8.22 9.35 2.40
N ALA A 87 6.97 9.51 2.81
CA ALA A 87 5.96 10.24 2.05
C ALA A 87 6.34 11.71 1.75
N PRO A 88 6.75 12.53 2.73
CA PRO A 88 7.17 13.91 2.46
C PRO A 88 8.39 14.00 1.53
N ALA A 89 9.29 13.00 1.61
CA ALA A 89 10.49 12.97 0.80
C ALA A 89 10.16 12.64 -0.68
N VAL A 90 9.23 11.69 -0.89
CA VAL A 90 8.68 11.37 -2.22
C VAL A 90 7.96 12.57 -2.82
N GLU A 91 7.09 13.23 -2.04
CA GLU A 91 6.39 14.46 -2.45
C GLU A 91 7.38 15.56 -2.84
N ARG A 92 8.42 15.79 -2.04
CA ARG A 92 9.47 16.78 -2.32
C ARG A 92 10.13 16.52 -3.67
N VAL A 93 10.54 15.29 -3.95
CA VAL A 93 11.15 14.93 -5.24
C VAL A 93 10.19 15.16 -6.41
N CYS A 94 8.92 14.81 -6.23
CA CYS A 94 7.92 14.95 -7.27
C CYS A 94 7.52 16.41 -7.55
N GLN A 95 7.61 17.28 -6.55
CA GLN A 95 7.33 18.72 -6.68
C GLN A 95 8.49 19.52 -7.28
N MET A 96 9.70 18.95 -7.38
CA MET A 96 10.84 19.62 -8.03
C MET A 96 10.50 19.94 -9.50
N LYS A 97 10.77 21.18 -9.95
CA LYS A 97 10.58 21.62 -11.35
C LYS A 97 11.17 20.58 -12.30
N ALA A 98 10.39 20.05 -13.23
CA ALA A 98 10.87 19.07 -14.21
C ALA A 98 12.04 19.65 -15.01
N PRO A 99 13.11 18.87 -15.25
CA PRO A 99 14.28 19.40 -15.95
C PRO A 99 13.97 19.58 -17.43
N GLU A 100 14.49 20.65 -18.01
CA GLU A 100 14.40 20.90 -19.45
C GLU A 100 15.44 20.03 -20.18
N ASN A 101 15.00 19.32 -21.21
CA ASN A 101 15.85 18.48 -22.09
C ASN A 101 16.70 17.41 -21.38
N ARG A 102 16.25 16.93 -20.21
CA ARG A 102 16.92 15.85 -19.46
C ARG A 102 15.91 14.84 -18.96
N LEU A 103 16.32 13.58 -18.88
CA LEU A 103 15.58 12.57 -18.14
C LEU A 103 15.91 12.68 -16.65
N ARG A 104 14.89 12.81 -15.80
CA ARG A 104 15.08 12.72 -14.34
C ARG A 104 15.08 11.25 -13.91
N ILE A 105 16.17 10.85 -13.27
CA ILE A 105 16.34 9.55 -12.64
C ILE A 105 16.40 9.75 -11.14
N VAL A 106 15.48 9.12 -10.41
CA VAL A 106 15.42 9.15 -8.95
C VAL A 106 16.00 7.84 -8.44
N SER A 107 17.13 7.89 -7.76
CA SER A 107 17.75 6.77 -7.07
C SER A 107 17.25 6.73 -5.62
N PHE A 108 16.37 5.80 -5.31
CA PHE A 108 15.75 5.68 -3.98
C PHE A 108 16.45 4.60 -3.15
N MET A 109 17.20 4.97 -2.11
CA MET A 109 18.07 4.04 -1.38
C MET A 109 17.53 3.82 0.03
N THR A 110 17.12 2.60 0.35
CA THR A 110 16.51 2.22 1.65
C THR A 110 16.67 0.72 1.90
N ASP A 111 16.50 0.28 3.13
CA ASP A 111 16.31 -1.11 3.54
C ASP A 111 14.83 -1.50 3.49
N GLY A 112 13.92 -0.53 3.35
CA GLY A 112 12.49 -0.73 3.15
C GLY A 112 11.72 -1.10 4.42
N TYR A 113 12.29 -0.90 5.62
CA TYR A 113 11.56 -1.11 6.87
C TYR A 113 10.56 0.03 7.14
N VAL A 114 9.40 -0.04 6.50
CA VAL A 114 8.27 0.87 6.74
C VAL A 114 6.95 0.12 6.87
N GLY A 115 5.98 0.75 7.54
CA GLY A 115 4.63 0.20 7.73
C GLY A 115 3.60 0.67 6.71
N ASN A 116 3.94 1.62 5.84
CA ASN A 116 3.01 2.28 4.92
C ASN A 116 3.37 2.08 3.43
N ASP A 117 3.86 0.89 3.07
CA ASP A 117 4.33 0.55 1.72
C ASP A 117 3.35 0.99 0.62
N MET A 118 2.08 0.62 0.76
CA MET A 118 1.05 0.88 -0.24
C MET A 118 0.79 2.37 -0.49
N GLU A 119 0.87 3.18 0.56
CA GLU A 119 0.72 4.64 0.45
C GLU A 119 1.87 5.23 -0.37
N ILE A 120 3.10 4.78 -0.11
CA ILE A 120 4.29 5.20 -0.86
C ILE A 120 4.17 4.80 -2.33
N LEU A 121 3.72 3.58 -2.64
CA LEU A 121 3.49 3.14 -4.01
C LEU A 121 2.45 4.01 -4.72
N GLY A 122 1.34 4.33 -4.04
CA GLY A 122 0.31 5.24 -4.56
C GLY A 122 0.84 6.65 -4.82
N LEU A 123 1.67 7.19 -3.92
CA LEU A 123 2.31 8.49 -4.07
C LEU A 123 3.27 8.53 -5.27
N VAL A 124 4.17 7.54 -5.39
CA VAL A 124 5.10 7.44 -6.53
C VAL A 124 4.32 7.38 -7.83
N ARG A 125 3.30 6.52 -7.92
CA ARG A 125 2.44 6.42 -9.11
C ARG A 125 1.81 7.76 -9.48
N LYS A 126 1.22 8.44 -8.50
CA LYS A 126 0.48 9.69 -8.70
C LYS A 126 1.39 10.87 -9.06
N LEU A 127 2.58 10.92 -8.47
CA LEU A 127 3.40 12.14 -8.47
C LEU A 127 4.69 12.02 -9.31
N ARG A 128 5.10 10.83 -9.75
CA ARG A 128 6.38 10.66 -10.47
C ARG A 128 6.54 11.55 -11.70
N GLY A 129 5.44 11.92 -12.36
CA GLY A 129 5.44 12.62 -13.64
C GLY A 129 6.29 11.89 -14.68
N LYS A 130 7.27 12.58 -15.27
CA LYS A 130 8.23 11.99 -16.22
C LYS A 130 9.48 11.39 -15.56
N SER A 131 9.57 11.41 -14.24
CA SER A 131 10.72 10.85 -13.51
C SER A 131 10.71 9.32 -13.58
N ARG A 132 11.89 8.72 -13.54
CA ARG A 132 12.10 7.27 -13.50
C ARG A 132 12.71 6.90 -12.17
N TRP A 133 12.03 6.04 -11.39
CA TRP A 133 12.48 5.69 -10.05
C TRP A 133 13.18 4.34 -10.04
N PHE A 134 14.42 4.34 -9.55
CA PHE A 134 15.27 3.18 -9.39
C PHE A 134 15.52 2.97 -7.90
N PRO A 135 14.76 2.09 -7.25
CA PRO A 135 14.96 1.79 -5.85
C PRO A 135 16.11 0.80 -5.66
N PHE A 136 16.93 1.05 -4.65
CA PHE A 136 18.07 0.27 -4.24
C PHE A 136 17.83 -0.24 -2.83
N GLY A 137 17.45 -1.52 -2.74
CA GLY A 137 17.32 -2.22 -1.48
C GLY A 137 18.71 -2.52 -0.93
N THR A 138 19.15 -1.81 0.11
CA THR A 138 20.48 -2.01 0.70
C THR A 138 20.37 -2.81 1.99
N GLY A 139 20.98 -4.00 2.02
CA GLY A 139 20.93 -4.91 3.16
C GLY A 139 20.56 -6.34 2.78
N ASN A 140 20.62 -7.24 3.76
CA ASN A 140 20.35 -8.67 3.58
C ASN A 140 18.85 -9.04 3.70
N SER A 141 18.01 -8.14 4.22
CA SER A 141 16.57 -8.40 4.44
C SER A 141 15.70 -7.21 4.08
N VAL A 142 15.89 -6.70 2.85
CA VAL A 142 15.10 -5.57 2.36
C VAL A 142 13.65 -5.94 2.06
N ASN A 143 12.73 -4.99 2.26
CA ASN A 143 11.33 -5.15 1.85
C ASN A 143 11.20 -5.13 0.32
N ARG A 144 11.37 -6.30 -0.31
CA ARG A 144 11.28 -6.45 -1.78
C ARG A 144 9.94 -6.02 -2.35
N PHE A 145 8.86 -6.19 -1.59
CA PHE A 145 7.53 -5.75 -2.03
C PHE A 145 7.50 -4.24 -2.28
N LEU A 146 8.05 -3.45 -1.36
CA LEU A 146 8.17 -2.00 -1.53
C LEU A 146 9.14 -1.64 -2.64
N ILE A 147 10.34 -2.25 -2.65
CA ILE A 147 11.39 -1.94 -3.64
C ILE A 147 10.92 -2.27 -5.06
N ASP A 148 10.39 -3.47 -5.30
CA ASP A 148 9.86 -3.85 -6.61
C ASP A 148 8.64 -2.99 -7.00
N GLY A 149 7.80 -2.64 -6.03
CA GLY A 149 6.66 -1.76 -6.22
C GLY A 149 7.07 -0.36 -6.67
N ILE A 150 8.04 0.29 -5.99
CA ILE A 150 8.51 1.65 -6.35
C ILE A 150 9.07 1.65 -7.76
N ALA A 151 9.84 0.62 -8.12
CA ALA A 151 10.39 0.49 -9.47
C ALA A 151 9.27 0.38 -10.52
N ARG A 152 8.29 -0.49 -10.26
CA ARG A 152 7.15 -0.73 -11.16
C ARG A 152 6.31 0.53 -11.35
N GLU A 153 5.86 1.14 -10.25
CA GLU A 153 5.02 2.34 -10.32
C GLU A 153 5.82 3.55 -10.85
N GLY A 154 7.11 3.60 -10.57
CA GLY A 154 8.03 4.66 -10.96
C GLY A 154 8.63 4.55 -12.37
N GLY A 155 8.39 3.46 -13.09
CA GLY A 155 8.90 3.22 -14.45
C GLY A 155 10.40 2.95 -14.55
N GLY A 156 11.03 2.51 -13.45
CA GLY A 156 12.45 2.11 -13.41
C GLY A 156 12.61 0.66 -12.99
N GLU A 157 13.77 0.32 -12.42
CA GLU A 157 14.13 -1.03 -12.04
C GLU A 157 14.69 -1.10 -10.62
N PRO A 158 14.37 -2.17 -9.86
CA PRO A 158 14.96 -2.39 -8.55
C PRO A 158 16.37 -2.97 -8.69
N GLU A 159 17.22 -2.68 -7.72
CA GLU A 159 18.51 -3.34 -7.55
C GLU A 159 18.71 -3.66 -6.06
N TYR A 160 19.35 -4.79 -5.80
CA TYR A 160 19.58 -5.31 -4.47
C TYR A 160 21.06 -5.26 -4.15
N VAL A 161 21.39 -4.57 -3.06
CA VAL A 161 22.77 -4.36 -2.63
C VAL A 161 22.99 -5.11 -1.33
N LEU A 162 23.60 -6.28 -1.43
CA LEU A 162 24.00 -7.09 -0.28
C LEU A 162 25.17 -6.43 0.45
N LEU A 163 25.23 -6.62 1.78
CA LEU A 163 26.26 -5.98 2.62
C LEU A 163 27.68 -6.47 2.30
N ASN A 164 27.81 -7.71 1.82
CA ASN A 164 29.09 -8.32 1.42
C ASN A 164 29.48 -8.01 -0.03
N ALA A 165 28.63 -7.34 -0.81
CA ALA A 165 28.95 -7.01 -2.19
C ALA A 165 30.05 -5.94 -2.24
N LYS A 166 31.00 -6.11 -3.18
CA LYS A 166 32.06 -5.12 -3.38
C LYS A 166 31.47 -3.81 -3.90
N ALA A 167 31.95 -2.70 -3.36
CA ALA A 167 31.44 -1.36 -3.62
C ALA A 167 31.50 -0.95 -5.10
N ASP A 168 32.61 -1.29 -5.75
CA ASP A 168 32.88 -1.03 -7.17
C ASP A 168 31.92 -1.80 -8.08
N GLU A 169 31.65 -3.07 -7.78
CA GLU A 169 30.68 -3.86 -8.54
C GLU A 169 29.26 -3.33 -8.41
N VAL A 170 28.85 -2.96 -7.20
CA VAL A 170 27.53 -2.37 -6.92
C VAL A 170 27.38 -1.05 -7.65
N GLY A 171 28.34 -0.15 -7.50
CA GLY A 171 28.35 1.15 -8.16
C GLY A 171 28.35 1.01 -9.69
N LYS A 172 29.11 0.04 -10.24
CA LYS A 172 29.15 -0.22 -11.68
C LYS A 172 27.82 -0.77 -12.19
N ARG A 173 27.20 -1.71 -11.46
CA ARG A 173 25.86 -2.23 -11.80
C ARG A 173 24.82 -1.12 -11.72
N PHE A 174 24.80 -0.36 -10.62
CA PHE A 174 23.97 0.84 -10.41
C PHE A 174 24.09 1.76 -11.62
N TYR A 175 25.30 2.21 -11.93
CA TYR A 175 25.53 3.17 -13.00
C TYR A 175 25.11 2.58 -14.34
N SER A 176 25.51 1.34 -14.66
CA SER A 176 25.12 0.68 -15.91
C SER A 176 23.59 0.55 -16.08
N ARG A 177 22.84 0.43 -14.98
CA ARG A 177 21.37 0.34 -14.99
C ARG A 177 20.72 1.66 -15.39
N ILE A 178 21.24 2.76 -14.87
CA ILE A 178 20.68 4.11 -15.07
C ILE A 178 21.32 4.86 -16.24
N ALA A 179 22.48 4.42 -16.73
CA ALA A 179 23.34 5.23 -17.60
C ALA A 179 22.72 5.51 -18.97
N THR A 180 21.88 4.62 -19.50
CA THR A 180 21.30 4.82 -20.83
C THR A 180 19.97 4.08 -20.98
N PRO A 181 18.82 4.80 -21.02
CA PRO A 181 17.59 4.19 -21.52
C PRO A 181 17.76 3.82 -22.99
N VAL A 182 17.32 2.62 -23.36
CA VAL A 182 17.37 2.13 -24.75
C VAL A 182 16.23 2.74 -25.56
N LEU A 183 15.05 2.85 -24.97
CA LEU A 183 13.87 3.43 -25.59
C LEU A 183 13.00 4.10 -24.53
N THR A 184 12.66 5.37 -24.71
CA THR A 184 11.82 6.12 -23.78
C THR A 184 10.45 6.48 -24.36
N ASP A 185 9.48 6.70 -23.49
CA ASP A 185 8.10 7.08 -23.81
C ASP A 185 7.48 6.10 -24.83
N VAL A 186 7.68 4.82 -24.55
CA VAL A 186 7.26 3.72 -25.41
C VAL A 186 5.74 3.72 -25.54
N LYS A 187 5.26 3.56 -26.77
CA LYS A 187 3.85 3.34 -27.09
C LYS A 187 3.73 2.14 -28.00
N VAL A 188 2.69 1.35 -27.77
CA VAL A 188 2.36 0.21 -28.61
C VAL A 188 0.93 0.33 -29.09
N ASP A 189 0.80 0.21 -30.39
CA ASP A 189 -0.46 0.26 -31.11
C ASP A 189 -0.62 -1.04 -31.91
N ILE A 190 -1.83 -1.58 -31.94
CA ILE A 190 -2.12 -2.87 -32.57
C ILE A 190 -3.30 -2.71 -33.52
N ASP A 191 -3.01 -2.81 -34.81
CA ASP A 191 -3.98 -2.70 -35.90
C ASP A 191 -4.38 -4.06 -36.45
N GLY A 192 -5.60 -4.16 -36.99
CA GLY A 192 -6.12 -5.35 -37.68
C GLY A 192 -6.72 -6.42 -36.76
N VAL A 193 -6.47 -6.37 -35.45
CA VAL A 193 -7.04 -7.30 -34.47
C VAL A 193 -7.54 -6.54 -33.24
N ALA A 194 -8.78 -6.84 -32.82
CA ALA A 194 -9.36 -6.25 -31.62
C ALA A 194 -8.70 -6.85 -30.35
N VAL A 195 -7.98 -6.01 -29.61
CA VAL A 195 -7.32 -6.36 -28.35
C VAL A 195 -8.01 -5.73 -27.14
N LYS A 196 -7.99 -6.42 -26.00
CA LYS A 196 -8.52 -5.97 -24.71
C LYS A 196 -7.55 -6.36 -23.59
N GLU A 197 -7.64 -5.66 -22.45
CA GLU A 197 -6.91 -6.00 -21.22
C GLU A 197 -5.40 -6.07 -21.46
N VAL A 198 -4.86 -5.04 -22.13
CA VAL A 198 -3.42 -4.90 -22.42
C VAL A 198 -2.71 -4.28 -21.21
N TYR A 199 -1.62 -4.92 -20.79
CA TYR A 199 -0.82 -4.54 -19.63
C TYR A 199 0.68 -4.52 -19.96
N PRO A 200 1.46 -3.60 -19.36
CA PRO A 200 0.99 -2.49 -18.53
C PRO A 200 0.17 -1.48 -19.35
N ARG A 201 -0.81 -0.80 -18.74
CA ARG A 201 -1.60 0.25 -19.42
C ARG A 201 -0.73 1.47 -19.72
N ASP A 202 0.14 1.80 -18.77
CA ASP A 202 1.17 2.82 -18.91
C ASP A 202 2.49 2.12 -19.23
N VAL A 203 2.90 2.14 -20.49
CA VAL A 203 4.10 1.43 -20.94
C VAL A 203 5.34 2.16 -20.43
N ALA A 204 6.21 1.42 -19.73
CA ALA A 204 7.47 1.94 -19.20
C ALA A 204 8.56 2.02 -20.28
N ASP A 205 9.64 2.72 -19.96
CA ASP A 205 10.83 2.78 -20.80
C ASP A 205 11.54 1.42 -20.86
N VAL A 206 12.26 1.17 -21.95
CA VAL A 206 13.14 0.00 -22.11
C VAL A 206 14.54 0.36 -21.64
N TRP A 207 15.08 -0.42 -20.71
CA TRP A 207 16.43 -0.28 -20.16
C TRP A 207 17.33 -1.44 -20.62
N ALA A 208 18.64 -1.21 -20.68
CA ALA A 208 19.63 -2.05 -21.38
C ALA A 208 19.75 -3.54 -20.94
N ARG A 209 18.97 -3.99 -19.95
CA ARG A 209 19.06 -5.34 -19.38
C ARG A 209 17.72 -5.98 -19.02
N LYS A 210 16.59 -5.34 -19.31
CA LYS A 210 15.27 -5.94 -19.05
C LYS A 210 14.35 -5.75 -20.25
N PRO A 211 13.83 -6.84 -20.82
CA PRO A 211 12.83 -6.74 -21.87
C PRO A 211 11.54 -6.13 -21.31
N LEU A 212 10.87 -5.35 -22.14
CA LEU A 212 9.51 -4.88 -21.89
C LEU A 212 8.53 -5.96 -22.35
N TYR A 213 7.71 -6.44 -21.42
CA TYR A 213 6.66 -7.41 -21.71
C TYR A 213 5.31 -6.73 -21.78
N ILE A 214 4.67 -6.78 -22.95
CA ILE A 214 3.29 -6.33 -23.15
C ILE A 214 2.42 -7.56 -23.29
N LYS A 215 1.38 -7.62 -22.46
CA LYS A 215 0.51 -8.79 -22.30
C LYS A 215 -0.91 -8.33 -22.58
N GLY A 216 -1.62 -9.02 -23.46
CA GLY A 216 -2.98 -8.65 -23.81
C GLY A 216 -3.77 -9.83 -24.34
N ARG A 217 -5.07 -9.64 -24.52
CA ARG A 217 -5.96 -10.64 -25.09
C ARG A 217 -6.53 -10.11 -26.39
N TYR A 218 -6.52 -10.92 -27.44
CA TYR A 218 -7.25 -10.64 -28.67
C TYR A 218 -8.59 -11.38 -28.64
N LEU A 219 -9.62 -10.78 -29.25
CA LEU A 219 -10.99 -11.30 -29.22
C LEU A 219 -11.27 -12.30 -30.35
N LYS A 220 -10.60 -12.14 -31.48
CA LYS A 220 -10.74 -12.98 -32.67
C LYS A 220 -9.37 -13.22 -33.29
N PRO A 221 -9.13 -14.39 -33.90
CA PRO A 221 -7.91 -14.64 -34.65
C PRO A 221 -7.82 -13.72 -35.88
N GLY A 222 -6.60 -13.49 -36.36
CA GLY A 222 -6.36 -12.67 -37.54
C GLY A 222 -4.92 -12.22 -37.69
N ALA A 223 -4.60 -11.67 -38.87
CA ALA A 223 -3.34 -10.98 -39.08
C ALA A 223 -3.45 -9.54 -38.57
N GLY A 224 -2.49 -9.13 -37.75
CA GLY A 224 -2.41 -7.77 -37.24
C GLY A 224 -1.01 -7.16 -37.37
N THR A 225 -0.94 -5.87 -37.14
CA THR A 225 0.31 -5.11 -37.17
C THR A 225 0.52 -4.46 -35.82
N VAL A 226 1.65 -4.75 -35.18
CA VAL A 226 2.07 -4.13 -33.92
C VAL A 226 3.05 -3.01 -34.25
N THR A 227 2.68 -1.78 -33.95
CA THR A 227 3.53 -0.59 -34.11
C THR A 227 4.09 -0.19 -32.75
N LEU A 228 5.41 -0.32 -32.59
CA LEU A 228 6.16 0.18 -31.45
C LEU A 228 6.71 1.57 -31.81
N SER A 229 6.46 2.56 -30.95
CA SER A 229 7.01 3.91 -31.11
C SER A 229 7.57 4.46 -29.80
N GLY A 230 8.47 5.44 -29.88
CA GLY A 230 9.10 6.07 -28.71
C GLY A 230 10.27 6.95 -29.13
N PHE A 231 11.23 7.14 -28.22
CA PHE A 231 12.46 7.88 -28.51
C PHE A 231 13.70 7.05 -28.16
N GLN A 232 14.60 6.91 -29.12
CA GLN A 232 15.91 6.26 -28.94
C GLN A 232 16.99 7.34 -28.99
N ALA A 233 17.70 7.53 -27.87
CA ALA A 233 18.68 8.62 -27.72
C ALA A 233 18.14 10.01 -28.13
N GLY A 234 16.87 10.29 -27.78
CA GLY A 234 16.19 11.55 -28.10
C GLY A 234 15.66 11.67 -29.53
N ARG A 235 15.87 10.68 -30.39
CA ARG A 235 15.33 10.66 -31.77
C ARG A 235 14.06 9.83 -31.82
N PRO A 236 13.04 10.23 -32.59
CA PRO A 236 11.85 9.41 -32.80
C PRO A 236 12.23 8.02 -33.32
N TYR A 237 11.67 7.00 -32.69
CA TYR A 237 11.85 5.60 -33.05
C TYR A 237 10.49 5.00 -33.42
N LYS A 238 10.46 4.21 -34.50
CA LYS A 238 9.28 3.46 -34.92
C LYS A 238 9.71 2.10 -35.46
N GLN A 239 9.07 1.05 -34.98
CA GLN A 239 9.22 -0.31 -35.47
C GLN A 239 7.85 -0.92 -35.72
N ILE A 240 7.71 -1.60 -36.85
CA ILE A 240 6.45 -2.22 -37.27
C ILE A 240 6.68 -3.73 -37.35
N LEU A 241 5.86 -4.49 -36.65
CA LEU A 241 5.91 -5.95 -36.59
C LEU A 241 4.60 -6.52 -37.14
N LYS A 242 4.68 -7.36 -38.17
CA LYS A 242 3.53 -8.13 -38.64
C LYS A 242 3.39 -9.37 -37.79
N VAL A 243 2.24 -9.57 -37.17
CA VAL A 243 1.99 -10.67 -36.24
C VAL A 243 0.73 -11.40 -36.65
N ASN A 244 0.79 -12.73 -36.70
CA ASN A 244 -0.38 -13.56 -36.86
C ASN A 244 -0.91 -13.97 -35.48
N PHE A 245 -2.20 -13.72 -35.22
CA PHE A 245 -2.89 -14.10 -33.99
C PHE A 245 -3.73 -15.35 -34.28
N PRO A 246 -3.23 -16.56 -33.96
CA PRO A 246 -3.91 -17.81 -34.31
C PRO A 246 -5.18 -18.00 -33.48
N GLU A 247 -6.08 -18.88 -33.93
CA GLU A 247 -7.28 -19.22 -33.13
C GLU A 247 -6.94 -20.06 -31.90
N SER A 248 -5.96 -20.95 -32.05
CA SER A 248 -5.45 -21.78 -30.95
C SER A 248 -3.94 -21.99 -31.12
N ALA A 249 -3.23 -21.96 -29.99
CA ALA A 249 -1.82 -22.30 -29.91
C ALA A 249 -1.52 -22.89 -28.53
N THR A 250 -1.34 -24.21 -28.46
CA THR A 250 -1.11 -24.95 -27.20
C THR A 250 0.35 -24.98 -26.78
N ALA A 251 1.28 -24.55 -27.63
CA ALA A 251 2.71 -24.58 -27.34
C ALA A 251 3.12 -23.72 -26.12
N ASN A 252 2.29 -22.75 -25.71
CA ASN A 252 2.62 -21.77 -24.68
C ASN A 252 1.47 -21.51 -23.70
N GLU A 253 0.94 -22.56 -23.07
CA GLU A 253 -0.19 -22.45 -22.11
C GLU A 253 0.07 -21.47 -20.95
N GLY A 254 1.35 -21.32 -20.55
CA GLY A 254 1.76 -20.40 -19.48
C GLY A 254 1.50 -18.91 -19.76
N ILE A 255 1.29 -18.51 -21.03
CA ILE A 255 1.02 -17.10 -21.39
C ILE A 255 -0.27 -16.60 -20.72
N ALA A 256 -1.28 -17.46 -20.60
CA ALA A 256 -2.55 -17.11 -19.95
C ALA A 256 -2.33 -16.72 -18.48
N SER A 257 -1.49 -17.47 -17.75
CA SER A 257 -1.15 -17.18 -16.35
C SER A 257 -0.29 -15.92 -16.21
N VAL A 258 0.62 -15.66 -17.16
CA VAL A 258 1.42 -14.42 -17.18
C VAL A 258 0.54 -13.18 -17.39
N TRP A 259 -0.45 -13.27 -18.27
CA TRP A 259 -1.46 -12.23 -18.47
C TRP A 259 -2.34 -12.05 -17.22
N ALA A 260 -2.84 -13.14 -16.65
CA ALA A 260 -3.72 -13.10 -15.47
C ALA A 260 -3.02 -12.47 -14.25
N ARG A 261 -1.74 -12.78 -14.01
CA ARG A 261 -0.94 -12.09 -12.98
C ARG A 261 -0.85 -10.59 -13.21
N ALA A 262 -0.60 -10.16 -14.45
CA ALA A 262 -0.55 -8.74 -14.78
C ALA A 262 -1.89 -8.02 -14.57
N LYS A 263 -3.02 -8.71 -14.85
CA LYS A 263 -4.36 -8.19 -14.54
C LYS A 263 -4.58 -8.07 -13.03
N VAL A 264 -4.25 -9.10 -12.26
CA VAL A 264 -4.35 -9.07 -10.79
C VAL A 264 -3.51 -7.94 -10.21
N ASP A 265 -2.23 -7.82 -10.60
CA ASP A 265 -1.34 -6.75 -10.14
C ASP A 265 -1.94 -5.36 -10.40
N ARG A 266 -2.53 -5.18 -11.60
CA ARG A 266 -3.18 -3.92 -11.98
C ARG A 266 -4.38 -3.61 -11.09
N LEU A 267 -5.29 -4.58 -10.91
CA LEU A 267 -6.52 -4.43 -10.13
C LEU A 267 -6.20 -4.16 -8.67
N MET A 268 -5.26 -4.93 -8.10
CA MET A 268 -4.73 -4.70 -6.77
C MET A 268 -4.25 -3.25 -6.63
N ALA A 269 -3.45 -2.75 -7.57
CA ALA A 269 -3.00 -1.36 -7.57
C ALA A 269 -4.12 -0.31 -7.71
N GLU A 270 -5.24 -0.60 -8.42
CA GLU A 270 -6.41 0.30 -8.50
C GLU A 270 -7.10 0.43 -7.14
N GLY A 271 -7.41 -0.72 -6.52
CA GLY A 271 -8.18 -0.78 -5.27
C GLY A 271 -7.57 0.00 -4.12
N TRP A 272 -6.24 0.20 -4.10
CA TRP A 272 -5.55 0.96 -3.07
C TRP A 272 -5.62 2.48 -3.25
N THR A 273 -5.66 2.97 -4.49
CA THR A 273 -5.92 4.39 -4.79
C THR A 273 -7.29 4.82 -4.26
N ASP A 274 -8.26 3.91 -4.32
CA ASP A 274 -9.64 4.13 -3.88
C ASP A 274 -9.85 3.78 -2.39
N ALA A 275 -9.04 2.88 -1.82
CA ALA A 275 -9.10 2.52 -0.39
C ALA A 275 -8.82 3.71 0.55
N GLN A 276 -8.06 4.73 0.11
CA GLN A 276 -7.91 6.00 0.82
C GLN A 276 -9.25 6.77 0.96
N ARG A 277 -10.31 6.38 0.23
CA ARG A 277 -11.68 6.92 0.31
C ARG A 277 -12.67 6.02 1.09
N SER A 278 -12.18 5.09 1.90
CA SER A 278 -12.97 4.35 2.91
C SER A 278 -13.81 3.16 2.43
N GLN A 279 -13.64 2.67 1.20
CA GLN A 279 -14.20 1.39 0.78
C GLN A 279 -13.35 0.80 -0.36
N LEU A 280 -12.64 -0.30 -0.08
CA LEU A 280 -12.19 -1.20 -1.15
C LEU A 280 -13.45 -1.59 -1.94
N ASN A 281 -13.51 -1.22 -3.22
CA ASN A 281 -14.68 -1.50 -4.05
C ASN A 281 -14.87 -3.02 -4.08
N LYS A 282 -16.01 -3.49 -3.54
CA LYS A 282 -16.37 -4.91 -3.45
C LYS A 282 -16.27 -5.59 -4.82
N GLU A 283 -16.64 -4.87 -5.88
CA GLU A 283 -16.55 -5.32 -7.27
C GLU A 283 -15.11 -5.64 -7.69
N LEU A 284 -14.16 -4.81 -7.26
CA LEU A 284 -12.74 -4.93 -7.60
C LEU A 284 -12.12 -6.14 -6.91
N LYS A 285 -12.51 -6.38 -5.65
CA LYS A 285 -12.14 -7.59 -4.92
C LYS A 285 -12.69 -8.85 -5.61
N GLU A 286 -13.98 -8.86 -5.95
CA GLU A 286 -14.63 -9.98 -6.65
C GLU A 286 -13.96 -10.26 -8.01
N GLU A 287 -13.57 -9.21 -8.75
CA GLU A 287 -12.84 -9.39 -10.01
C GLU A 287 -11.45 -10.02 -9.79
N ILE A 288 -10.72 -9.59 -8.76
CA ILE A 288 -9.42 -10.18 -8.41
C ILE A 288 -9.58 -11.66 -8.06
N GLU A 289 -10.54 -12.00 -7.20
CA GLU A 289 -10.82 -13.39 -6.81
C GLU A 289 -11.17 -14.25 -8.03
N ASN A 290 -12.04 -13.76 -8.92
CA ASN A 290 -12.44 -14.49 -10.12
C ASN A 290 -11.26 -14.80 -11.05
N VAL A 291 -10.39 -13.81 -11.32
CA VAL A 291 -9.20 -14.02 -12.15
C VAL A 291 -8.22 -14.95 -11.45
N ALA A 292 -8.00 -14.75 -10.15
CA ALA A 292 -7.05 -15.52 -9.36
C ALA A 292 -7.45 -17.00 -9.25
N LEU A 293 -8.72 -17.30 -8.94
CA LEU A 293 -9.23 -18.66 -8.84
C LEU A 293 -9.20 -19.37 -10.20
N LYS A 294 -9.63 -18.69 -11.28
CA LYS A 294 -9.63 -19.26 -12.64
C LYS A 294 -8.23 -19.64 -13.12
N HIS A 295 -7.21 -18.89 -12.73
CA HIS A 295 -5.82 -19.09 -13.17
C HIS A 295 -4.91 -19.69 -12.08
N HIS A 296 -5.49 -20.13 -10.94
CA HIS A 296 -4.76 -20.68 -9.80
C HIS A 296 -3.61 -19.76 -9.31
N ILE A 297 -3.92 -18.48 -9.11
CA ILE A 297 -2.98 -17.45 -8.64
C ILE A 297 -3.25 -17.17 -7.16
N MET A 298 -2.19 -17.17 -6.35
CA MET A 298 -2.24 -16.73 -4.95
C MET A 298 -2.22 -15.19 -4.88
N THR A 299 -3.11 -14.63 -4.07
CA THR A 299 -3.29 -13.18 -3.86
C THR A 299 -3.60 -12.92 -2.39
N GLN A 300 -3.77 -11.66 -1.99
CA GLN A 300 -4.24 -11.36 -0.63
C GLN A 300 -5.67 -11.86 -0.34
N TYR A 301 -6.42 -12.27 -1.37
CA TYR A 301 -7.79 -12.76 -1.28
C TYR A 301 -7.92 -14.26 -1.59
N THR A 302 -6.83 -14.95 -1.95
CA THR A 302 -6.85 -16.37 -2.31
C THR A 302 -5.73 -17.11 -1.59
N ALA A 303 -6.01 -18.32 -1.09
CA ALA A 303 -5.04 -19.17 -0.41
C ALA A 303 -5.02 -20.57 -1.02
N PHE A 304 -3.84 -21.20 -1.07
CA PHE A 304 -3.73 -22.63 -1.29
C PHE A 304 -3.89 -23.34 0.05
N VAL A 305 -4.93 -24.17 0.17
CA VAL A 305 -5.18 -24.96 1.36
C VAL A 305 -4.83 -26.40 1.05
N ALA A 306 -3.76 -26.90 1.68
CA ALA A 306 -3.48 -28.32 1.73
C ALA A 306 -4.30 -28.90 2.89
N VAL A 307 -5.24 -29.79 2.58
CA VAL A 307 -6.01 -30.52 3.59
C VAL A 307 -5.29 -31.83 3.85
N GLU A 308 -4.63 -31.93 5.00
CA GLU A 308 -4.03 -33.18 5.48
C GLU A 308 -4.98 -33.84 6.47
N GLU A 309 -5.44 -35.05 6.16
CA GLU A 309 -6.33 -35.84 7.02
C GLU A 309 -5.54 -36.60 8.10
N LYS A 310 -4.62 -35.91 8.79
CA LYS A 310 -3.80 -36.52 9.84
C LYS A 310 -3.96 -35.75 11.14
N THR A 311 -4.60 -36.38 12.12
CA THR A 311 -4.78 -35.82 13.46
C THR A 311 -3.44 -35.79 14.20
N VAL A 312 -2.83 -34.60 14.31
CA VAL A 312 -1.53 -34.39 14.97
C VAL A 312 -1.65 -34.38 16.51
N THR A 313 -2.85 -34.13 17.03
CA THR A 313 -3.15 -34.23 18.47
C THR A 313 -3.42 -35.69 18.85
N GLN A 314 -2.40 -36.42 19.30
CA GLN A 314 -2.62 -37.64 20.09
C GLN A 314 -3.32 -37.24 21.40
N GLY A 315 -4.63 -37.51 21.52
CA GLY A 315 -5.41 -37.21 22.72
C GLY A 315 -6.04 -35.81 22.82
N GLY A 316 -6.01 -35.00 21.76
CA GLY A 316 -6.77 -33.73 21.68
C GLY A 316 -6.09 -32.47 22.25
N GLU A 317 -4.93 -32.57 22.90
CA GLU A 317 -4.25 -31.41 23.49
C GLU A 317 -3.29 -30.72 22.50
N PRO A 318 -3.42 -29.40 22.24
CA PRO A 318 -2.54 -28.67 21.33
C PRO A 318 -1.16 -28.41 21.95
N LYS A 319 -0.10 -28.82 21.26
CA LYS A 319 1.28 -28.53 21.67
C LYS A 319 1.71 -27.14 21.19
N ARG A 320 2.01 -26.21 22.10
CA ARG A 320 2.61 -24.92 21.77
C ARG A 320 4.10 -25.10 21.50
N ILE A 321 4.57 -24.67 20.34
CA ILE A 321 5.99 -24.64 19.98
C ILE A 321 6.40 -23.19 19.79
N THR A 322 7.44 -22.76 20.52
CA THR A 322 8.06 -21.45 20.31
C THR A 322 8.96 -21.55 19.10
N VAL A 323 8.64 -20.81 18.04
CA VAL A 323 9.49 -20.69 16.85
C VAL A 323 10.35 -19.43 17.02
N PRO A 324 11.67 -19.55 17.24
CA PRO A 324 12.54 -18.39 17.32
C PRO A 324 12.56 -17.66 15.97
N VAL A 325 12.50 -16.33 16.01
CA VAL A 325 12.65 -15.47 14.82
C VAL A 325 14.03 -14.85 14.89
N GLU A 326 14.88 -15.20 13.93
CA GLU A 326 16.24 -14.67 13.85
C GLU A 326 16.26 -13.22 13.36
N MET A 327 17.26 -12.47 13.79
CA MET A 327 17.54 -11.14 13.26
C MET A 327 18.33 -11.25 11.95
N PRO A 328 18.03 -10.40 10.94
CA PRO A 328 18.86 -10.29 9.75
C PRO A 328 20.33 -9.98 10.07
N ASP A 329 21.24 -10.65 9.37
CA ASP A 329 22.69 -10.42 9.51
C ASP A 329 23.05 -8.95 9.21
N GLY A 330 23.78 -8.33 10.15
CA GLY A 330 24.23 -6.94 10.07
C GLY A 330 23.23 -5.88 10.52
N VAL A 331 22.05 -6.27 11.03
CA VAL A 331 21.02 -5.34 11.53
C VAL A 331 20.99 -5.37 13.07
N SER A 332 21.05 -4.20 13.72
CA SER A 332 20.95 -4.15 15.18
C SER A 332 19.49 -4.27 15.64
N ARG A 333 19.28 -5.08 16.67
CA ARG A 333 17.95 -5.24 17.28
C ARG A 333 17.44 -3.92 17.86
N GLU A 334 18.33 -3.14 18.45
CA GLU A 334 18.05 -1.83 19.04
C GLU A 334 17.71 -0.79 17.96
N GLY A 335 18.25 -0.93 16.74
CA GLY A 335 17.92 -0.06 15.61
C GLY A 335 16.52 -0.31 15.07
N VAL A 336 16.08 -1.58 15.02
CA VAL A 336 14.75 -1.97 14.50
C VAL A 336 13.66 -1.85 15.56
N PHE A 337 13.99 -2.19 16.81
CA PHE A 337 13.02 -2.29 17.90
C PHE A 337 13.25 -1.25 19.02
N GLY A 338 14.21 -0.34 18.89
CA GLY A 338 14.55 0.58 19.98
C GLY A 338 15.16 -0.13 21.20
N THR A 339 15.55 0.65 22.20
CA THR A 339 16.22 0.17 23.43
C THR A 339 15.25 -0.25 24.55
N LEU A 340 13.94 -0.12 24.33
CA LEU A 340 12.94 -0.42 25.35
C LEU A 340 12.90 -1.92 25.68
N SER A 341 12.84 -2.23 26.97
CA SER A 341 12.66 -3.60 27.44
C SER A 341 11.33 -4.20 26.95
N LEU A 342 11.26 -5.54 26.89
CA LEU A 342 10.03 -6.25 26.54
C LEU A 342 8.85 -5.89 27.48
N GLU A 343 9.15 -5.51 28.72
CA GLU A 343 8.15 -5.08 29.71
C GLU A 343 7.63 -3.67 29.43
N GLU A 344 8.50 -2.72 29.07
CA GLU A 344 8.11 -1.37 28.68
C GLU A 344 7.31 -1.35 27.37
N ARG A 345 7.66 -2.22 26.42
CA ARG A 345 6.90 -2.42 25.18
C ARG A 345 5.52 -3.03 25.43
N ARG A 346 5.40 -4.01 26.35
CA ARG A 346 4.08 -4.54 26.75
C ARG A 346 3.19 -3.48 27.38
N ARG A 347 3.77 -2.52 28.13
CA ARG A 347 3.03 -1.38 28.69
C ARG A 347 2.63 -0.36 27.62
N GLN A 348 3.45 -0.11 26.60
CA GLN A 348 3.08 0.78 25.48
C GLN A 348 2.03 0.16 24.54
N ILE A 349 2.12 -1.14 24.24
CA ILE A 349 1.13 -1.84 23.40
C ILE A 349 -0.22 -1.97 24.13
N ALA A 350 -0.22 -1.94 25.47
CA ALA A 350 -1.42 -1.97 26.30
C ALA A 350 -2.08 -0.59 26.52
N MET A 351 -1.52 0.52 26.02
CA MET A 351 -2.20 1.82 26.06
C MET A 351 -3.20 1.94 24.90
N PRO A 352 -4.49 2.23 25.17
CA PRO A 352 -5.40 2.61 24.10
C PRO A 352 -4.90 3.93 23.52
N MET A 353 -4.70 3.97 22.20
CA MET A 353 -4.42 5.19 21.44
C MET A 353 -5.48 6.24 21.82
N ALA A 354 -5.09 7.19 22.66
CA ALA A 354 -5.94 8.32 23.00
C ALA A 354 -6.13 9.14 21.73
N SER A 355 -7.38 9.29 21.29
CA SER A 355 -7.76 10.22 20.24
C SER A 355 -7.16 11.60 20.53
N PRO A 356 -6.72 12.37 19.52
CA PRO A 356 -6.25 13.72 19.74
C PRO A 356 -7.38 14.54 20.38
N ALA A 357 -7.10 15.11 21.55
CA ALA A 357 -8.03 16.01 22.23
C ALA A 357 -8.34 17.23 21.34
N PRO A 358 -9.57 17.76 21.37
CA PRO A 358 -9.88 19.01 20.68
C PRO A 358 -9.09 20.14 21.35
N MET A 359 -8.34 20.89 20.55
CA MET A 359 -7.66 22.12 20.98
C MET A 359 -8.70 23.09 21.55
N ALA A 360 -8.69 23.23 22.88
CA ALA A 360 -9.42 24.27 23.58
C ALA A 360 -8.88 25.64 23.12
N ARG A 361 -9.79 26.55 22.79
CA ARG A 361 -9.50 27.98 22.61
C ARG A 361 -8.93 28.53 23.93
N GLY A 362 -7.61 28.70 23.97
CA GLY A 362 -6.92 29.51 24.96
C GLY A 362 -6.83 30.95 24.46
N THR A 363 -7.29 31.86 25.30
CA THR A 363 -7.36 33.31 25.15
C THR A 363 -6.02 33.97 24.85
N ALA A 364 -6.10 35.02 24.04
CA ALA A 364 -5.01 35.91 23.68
C ALA A 364 -4.36 36.58 24.91
N SER A 365 -3.04 36.65 24.90
CA SER A 365 -2.29 37.78 25.44
C SER A 365 -1.26 38.24 24.40
N SER A 366 -1.20 39.55 24.27
CA SER A 366 -0.56 40.37 23.25
C SER A 366 0.96 40.34 23.26
N LEU A 367 1.58 40.45 22.08
CA LEU A 367 2.46 41.58 21.68
C LEU A 367 3.05 41.35 20.27
N GLY A 368 2.95 42.36 19.40
CA GLY A 368 4.01 42.67 18.43
C GLY A 368 3.89 42.17 16.97
N GLY A 369 2.94 42.73 16.23
CA GLY A 369 3.04 43.21 14.83
C GLY A 369 3.89 42.50 13.76
N ALA A 370 3.22 41.97 12.72
CA ALA A 370 3.38 42.42 11.33
C ALA A 370 2.27 41.81 10.45
N ARG A 371 1.43 42.67 9.86
CA ARG A 371 0.37 42.29 8.90
C ARG A 371 0.96 42.26 7.48
N PHE A 372 0.68 41.21 6.71
CA PHE A 372 0.55 41.31 5.26
C PHE A 372 -0.67 40.50 4.78
N HIS A 373 -1.47 41.14 3.93
CA HIS A 373 -2.80 40.72 3.46
C HIS A 373 -2.70 39.65 2.37
N TYR A 374 -3.63 38.69 2.39
CA TYR A 374 -3.95 37.85 1.22
C TYR A 374 -5.38 38.16 0.77
N SER A 375 -5.52 38.62 -0.48
CA SER A 375 -6.79 38.87 -1.16
C SER A 375 -7.19 37.62 -1.96
N PRO A 376 -8.42 37.09 -1.85
CA PRO A 376 -8.93 36.09 -2.77
C PRO A 376 -9.68 36.77 -3.91
N ASN A 377 -9.08 36.74 -5.11
CA ASN A 377 -9.74 37.22 -6.32
C ASN A 377 -10.79 36.21 -6.81
N ARG A 378 -11.94 36.78 -7.15
CA ARG A 378 -13.19 36.19 -7.62
C ARG A 378 -13.32 36.47 -9.12
N TRP A 379 -13.71 35.48 -9.91
CA TRP A 379 -14.43 35.56 -11.21
C TRP A 379 -14.56 34.14 -11.75
N SER A 380 -15.59 33.70 -12.46
CA SER A 380 -16.99 34.07 -12.68
C SER A 380 -17.53 32.98 -13.62
N ARG A 381 -18.85 32.76 -13.60
CA ARG A 381 -19.58 31.79 -14.44
C ARG A 381 -19.49 32.15 -15.93
N SER A 382 -19.51 31.13 -16.79
CA SER A 382 -20.30 31.18 -18.03
C SER A 382 -21.01 29.84 -18.28
N LEU A 383 -22.34 29.90 -18.35
CA LEU A 383 -23.18 28.87 -18.96
C LEU A 383 -23.12 29.01 -20.49
N SER A 384 -23.10 27.87 -21.20
CA SER A 384 -23.78 27.75 -22.49
C SER A 384 -24.43 26.37 -22.60
N THR A 385 -25.66 26.40 -23.08
CA THR A 385 -26.68 25.35 -23.14
C THR A 385 -26.54 24.39 -24.32
N SER A 386 -27.14 23.22 -24.12
CA SER A 386 -27.79 22.28 -25.06
C SER A 386 -26.95 21.54 -26.10
N THR A 387 -27.02 20.20 -26.07
CA THR A 387 -27.92 19.43 -26.96
C THR A 387 -28.20 18.04 -26.38
N ASN A 388 -29.48 17.65 -26.41
CA ASN A 388 -30.05 16.37 -26.01
C ASN A 388 -29.57 15.21 -26.90
N MET A 389 -29.34 14.03 -26.31
CA MET A 389 -29.69 12.77 -26.98
C MET A 389 -30.18 11.72 -25.97
N LYS A 390 -31.49 11.49 -26.02
CA LYS A 390 -32.17 10.31 -25.46
C LYS A 390 -31.85 9.10 -26.33
N MET A 391 -31.57 7.94 -25.72
CA MET A 391 -31.97 6.66 -26.29
C MET A 391 -32.52 5.73 -25.21
N LYS A 392 -33.75 5.29 -25.48
CA LYS A 392 -34.53 4.25 -24.82
C LYS A 392 -34.09 2.88 -25.37
N GLY A 393 -34.23 1.83 -24.54
CA GLY A 393 -34.92 0.61 -24.97
C GLY A 393 -34.10 -0.66 -25.23
N GLN A 394 -34.17 -1.57 -24.23
CA GLN A 394 -34.40 -3.02 -24.35
C GLN A 394 -33.28 -3.96 -24.89
N PRO A 395 -33.35 -5.30 -24.67
CA PRO A 395 -34.31 -6.08 -23.88
C PRO A 395 -33.70 -7.02 -22.82
N THR A 396 -34.52 -7.31 -21.81
CA THR A 396 -34.43 -8.49 -20.94
C THR A 396 -34.71 -9.76 -21.75
N GLY A 397 -33.69 -10.59 -21.95
CA GLY A 397 -33.83 -11.93 -22.53
C GLY A 397 -33.84 -12.98 -21.42
N GLY A 398 -35.03 -13.46 -21.06
CA GLY A 398 -35.20 -14.67 -20.26
C GLY A 398 -34.92 -15.91 -21.11
N PHE A 399 -34.28 -16.91 -20.52
CA PHE A 399 -34.25 -18.27 -21.04
C PHE A 399 -34.85 -19.22 -19.99
N LEU A 400 -36.04 -19.73 -20.32
CA LEU A 400 -36.66 -20.90 -19.74
C LEU A 400 -36.16 -22.13 -20.51
N MET A 401 -35.57 -23.09 -19.80
CA MET A 401 -35.59 -24.51 -20.19
C MET A 401 -35.88 -25.35 -18.95
N LYS A 402 -36.92 -26.19 -19.05
CA LYS A 402 -37.40 -27.12 -18.02
C LYS A 402 -36.55 -28.41 -18.01
N LYS A 403 -36.38 -28.96 -16.79
CA LYS A 403 -36.26 -30.36 -16.30
C LYS A 403 -35.89 -31.47 -17.32
N ALA A 404 -35.01 -32.44 -17.03
CA ALA A 404 -35.02 -33.28 -15.83
C ALA A 404 -33.74 -34.12 -15.64
N ALA A 405 -33.54 -34.55 -14.38
CA ALA A 405 -33.13 -35.89 -13.91
C ALA A 405 -31.80 -36.01 -13.13
N ALA A 406 -31.94 -36.68 -11.98
CA ALA A 406 -30.98 -37.39 -11.15
C ALA A 406 -30.25 -36.63 -10.01
N ASP A 407 -31.04 -36.37 -8.96
CA ASP A 407 -30.78 -36.68 -7.55
C ASP A 407 -29.35 -37.09 -7.14
N LYS A 408 -28.73 -36.27 -6.30
CA LYS A 408 -28.22 -36.67 -4.97
C LYS A 408 -28.07 -35.43 -4.09
N ALA A 409 -29.00 -35.28 -3.16
CA ALA A 409 -29.06 -34.20 -2.20
C ALA A 409 -27.85 -34.22 -1.26
N TYR A 410 -27.03 -33.17 -1.30
CA TYR A 410 -26.18 -32.78 -0.17
C TYR A 410 -26.87 -31.63 0.56
N ASN A 411 -27.28 -31.92 1.78
CA ASN A 411 -27.95 -31.02 2.69
C ASN A 411 -26.93 -29.96 3.18
N VAL A 412 -27.02 -28.72 2.68
CA VAL A 412 -26.23 -27.60 3.22
C VAL A 412 -26.99 -27.04 4.42
N PRO A 413 -26.45 -27.08 5.64
CA PRO A 413 -27.08 -26.42 6.77
C PRO A 413 -27.04 -24.90 6.53
N ALA A 414 -28.22 -24.28 6.52
CA ALA A 414 -28.36 -22.84 6.55
C ALA A 414 -27.76 -22.30 7.86
N LYS A 415 -26.54 -21.75 7.81
CA LYS A 415 -25.99 -20.94 8.90
C LYS A 415 -26.41 -19.49 8.69
N SER A 416 -27.48 -19.09 9.37
CA SER A 416 -27.65 -17.70 9.80
C SER A 416 -26.71 -17.44 10.98
N GLU A 417 -25.48 -16.99 10.73
CA GLU A 417 -24.64 -16.43 11.81
C GLU A 417 -24.97 -14.95 11.97
N SER A 418 -25.90 -14.65 12.87
CA SER A 418 -26.05 -13.30 13.42
C SER A 418 -24.75 -12.93 14.12
N VAL A 419 -24.06 -11.88 13.67
CA VAL A 419 -22.91 -11.31 14.37
C VAL A 419 -23.39 -10.93 15.77
N SER A 420 -22.94 -11.67 16.78
CA SER A 420 -23.30 -11.44 18.16
C SER A 420 -22.80 -10.07 18.61
N LYS A 421 -23.69 -9.24 19.16
CA LYS A 421 -23.34 -7.91 19.68
C LYS A 421 -22.64 -7.97 21.05
N PHE A 422 -22.41 -9.16 21.59
CA PHE A 422 -21.82 -9.39 22.90
C PHE A 422 -20.33 -9.68 22.80
N ASP A 423 -19.57 -9.33 23.84
CA ASP A 423 -18.24 -9.91 24.01
C ASP A 423 -18.32 -11.38 24.43
N THR A 424 -17.19 -12.09 24.28
CA THR A 424 -17.08 -13.52 24.60
C THR A 424 -17.42 -13.85 26.05
N THR A 425 -17.28 -12.89 26.97
CA THR A 425 -17.60 -13.09 28.38
C THR A 425 -19.11 -13.11 28.60
N LEU A 426 -19.83 -12.15 28.02
CA LEU A 426 -21.29 -12.11 28.07
C LEU A 426 -21.91 -13.28 27.28
N GLU A 427 -21.33 -13.69 26.17
CA GLU A 427 -21.80 -14.89 25.44
C GLU A 427 -21.74 -16.16 26.30
N ASN A 428 -20.65 -16.34 27.05
CA ASN A 428 -20.49 -17.48 27.95
C ASN A 428 -21.48 -17.41 29.12
N LEU A 429 -21.74 -16.22 29.68
CA LEU A 429 -22.73 -16.01 30.73
C LEU A 429 -24.16 -16.28 30.25
N ILE A 430 -24.51 -15.87 29.03
CA ILE A 430 -25.81 -16.16 28.41
C ILE A 430 -25.98 -17.67 28.19
N LYS A 431 -24.92 -18.39 27.80
CA LYS A 431 -24.94 -19.86 27.63
C LYS A 431 -25.08 -20.61 28.96
N GLN A 432 -24.49 -20.09 30.04
CA GLN A 432 -24.51 -20.72 31.37
C GLN A 432 -25.77 -20.37 32.18
N GLY A 433 -26.43 -19.24 31.88
CA GLY A 433 -27.71 -18.84 32.49
C GLY A 433 -27.64 -18.40 33.96
N LYS A 434 -26.45 -18.39 34.57
CA LYS A 434 -26.20 -17.92 35.95
C LYS A 434 -24.94 -17.07 36.01
N VAL A 435 -24.92 -16.10 36.91
CA VAL A 435 -23.71 -15.31 37.20
C VAL A 435 -22.77 -16.19 38.02
N VAL A 436 -21.72 -16.73 37.40
CA VAL A 436 -20.64 -17.42 38.11
C VAL A 436 -19.53 -16.40 38.32
N ASP A 437 -19.29 -16.01 39.58
CA ASP A 437 -18.24 -15.06 39.92
C ASP A 437 -16.87 -15.69 39.65
N SER A 438 -16.19 -15.19 38.61
CA SER A 438 -14.82 -15.57 38.25
C SER A 438 -13.80 -14.55 38.77
N GLY A 439 -14.20 -13.67 39.71
CA GLY A 439 -13.35 -12.63 40.29
C GLY A 439 -13.11 -11.41 39.38
N SER A 440 -13.51 -11.47 38.11
CA SER A 440 -13.22 -10.45 37.10
C SER A 440 -14.40 -9.51 36.78
N LEU A 441 -15.62 -9.83 37.22
CA LEU A 441 -16.84 -9.09 36.86
C LEU A 441 -17.29 -8.16 37.99
N ILE A 442 -17.86 -7.01 37.62
CA ILE A 442 -18.53 -6.12 38.58
C ILE A 442 -20.02 -6.49 38.64
N LEU A 443 -20.48 -6.90 39.82
CA LEU A 443 -21.84 -7.39 40.05
C LEU A 443 -22.61 -6.50 41.04
N ASP A 444 -23.93 -6.46 40.90
CA ASP A 444 -24.88 -5.82 41.82
C ASP A 444 -26.08 -6.76 41.98
N GLY A 445 -26.00 -7.64 42.98
CA GLY A 445 -26.96 -8.74 43.15
C GLY A 445 -26.93 -9.71 41.97
N ASP A 446 -28.08 -9.90 41.30
CA ASP A 446 -28.23 -10.77 40.12
C ASP A 446 -27.92 -10.06 38.78
N ARG A 447 -27.38 -8.84 38.84
CA ARG A 447 -27.07 -8.02 37.67
C ARG A 447 -25.58 -7.89 37.43
N VAL A 448 -25.19 -7.93 36.16
CA VAL A 448 -23.81 -7.67 35.71
C VAL A 448 -23.68 -6.24 35.19
N LYS A 449 -22.56 -5.59 35.52
CA LYS A 449 -22.25 -4.26 34.98
C LYS A 449 -21.80 -4.39 33.52
N VAL A 450 -22.46 -3.66 32.63
CA VAL A 450 -22.18 -3.66 31.19
C VAL A 450 -21.96 -2.25 30.66
N GLU A 451 -21.08 -2.12 29.67
CA GLU A 451 -20.93 -0.94 28.82
C GLU A 451 -21.65 -1.19 27.50
N VAL A 452 -22.55 -0.27 27.14
CA VAL A 452 -23.35 -0.31 25.92
C VAL A 452 -22.90 0.80 24.99
N THR A 453 -22.50 0.45 23.78
CA THR A 453 -22.22 1.42 22.71
C THR A 453 -23.45 1.61 21.83
N LEU A 454 -23.83 2.86 21.61
CA LEU A 454 -25.04 3.27 20.89
C LEU A 454 -24.65 3.99 19.58
N SER A 455 -25.55 3.98 18.60
CA SER A 455 -25.40 4.79 17.38
C SER A 455 -25.56 6.31 17.63
N GLY A 456 -26.08 6.70 18.79
CA GLY A 456 -26.23 8.09 19.26
C GLY A 456 -26.88 8.13 20.65
N ILE A 457 -26.75 9.25 21.37
CA ILE A 457 -27.37 9.43 22.71
C ILE A 457 -28.47 10.48 22.61
N THR A 458 -29.71 10.06 22.89
CA THR A 458 -30.84 10.97 23.13
C THR A 458 -31.59 10.50 24.38
N LYS A 459 -32.32 11.40 25.05
CA LYS A 459 -33.13 11.05 26.22
C LYS A 459 -34.19 9.97 25.92
N VAL A 460 -34.62 9.87 24.66
CA VAL A 460 -35.58 8.84 24.20
C VAL A 460 -34.93 7.46 24.19
N LEU A 461 -33.69 7.35 23.72
CA LEU A 461 -32.95 6.09 23.66
C LEU A 461 -32.58 5.58 25.06
N GLU A 462 -32.29 6.48 26.00
CA GLU A 462 -32.02 6.11 27.40
C GLU A 462 -33.23 5.45 28.06
N LYS A 463 -34.43 6.02 27.86
CA LYS A 463 -35.67 5.43 28.36
C LYS A 463 -35.93 4.04 27.77
N GLN A 464 -35.54 3.81 26.52
CA GLN A 464 -35.63 2.48 25.87
C GLN A 464 -34.61 1.48 26.44
N LEU A 465 -33.43 1.92 26.87
CA LEU A 465 -32.45 1.07 27.57
C LEU A 465 -32.95 0.67 28.97
N GLU A 466 -33.59 1.59 29.69
CA GLU A 466 -34.22 1.29 30.99
C GLU A 466 -35.37 0.29 30.83
N GLN A 467 -36.21 0.46 29.80
CA GLN A 467 -37.28 -0.49 29.46
C GLN A 467 -36.75 -1.88 29.06
N ALA A 468 -35.54 -1.95 28.49
CA ALA A 468 -34.85 -3.21 28.20
C ALA A 468 -34.16 -3.83 29.42
N GLY A 469 -34.25 -3.21 30.61
CA GLY A 469 -33.79 -3.76 31.89
C GLY A 469 -32.43 -3.24 32.36
N LEU A 470 -31.83 -2.25 31.68
CA LEU A 470 -30.58 -1.62 32.09
C LEU A 470 -30.85 -0.54 33.15
N VAL A 471 -30.32 -0.70 34.36
CA VAL A 471 -30.52 0.24 35.48
C VAL A 471 -29.23 0.91 35.93
N LYS A 472 -29.32 1.98 36.73
CA LYS A 472 -28.18 2.77 37.22
C LYS A 472 -27.30 3.28 36.06
N LEU A 473 -27.92 3.99 35.13
CA LEU A 473 -27.26 4.49 33.92
C LEU A 473 -26.24 5.59 34.24
N GLU A 474 -25.00 5.38 33.86
CA GLU A 474 -23.92 6.37 33.88
C GLU A 474 -23.48 6.66 32.45
N ARG A 475 -23.57 7.93 32.02
CA ARG A 475 -23.01 8.35 30.73
C ARG A 475 -21.49 8.36 30.78
N ARG A 476 -20.85 7.80 29.76
CA ARG A 476 -19.40 7.90 29.52
C ARG A 476 -19.15 8.83 28.32
N SER A 477 -17.89 9.15 28.06
CA SER A 477 -17.51 9.95 26.88
C SER A 477 -17.91 9.23 25.58
N GLY A 478 -18.44 9.98 24.62
CA GLY A 478 -18.97 9.44 23.37
C GLY A 478 -20.36 8.81 23.51
N ALA A 479 -20.75 7.98 22.55
CA ALA A 479 -22.06 7.32 22.52
C ALA A 479 -22.10 6.05 23.40
N ARG A 480 -21.63 6.14 24.65
CA ARG A 480 -21.50 5.00 25.58
C ARG A 480 -22.23 5.23 26.88
N ILE A 481 -22.94 4.20 27.33
CA ILE A 481 -23.66 4.20 28.61
C ILE A 481 -23.28 2.94 29.37
N VAL A 482 -23.00 3.10 30.66
CA VAL A 482 -22.71 2.00 31.58
C VAL A 482 -23.91 1.81 32.49
N GLY A 483 -24.27 0.56 32.76
CA GLY A 483 -25.38 0.24 33.67
C GLY A 483 -25.33 -1.22 34.10
N TYR A 484 -26.31 -1.62 34.91
CA TYR A 484 -26.44 -2.97 35.43
C TYR A 484 -27.67 -3.65 34.81
N ILE A 485 -27.52 -4.89 34.35
CA ILE A 485 -28.61 -5.64 33.73
C ILE A 485 -28.59 -7.10 34.15
N LYS A 486 -29.78 -7.72 34.22
CA LYS A 486 -29.90 -9.17 34.46
C LYS A 486 -29.45 -9.95 33.23
N ILE A 487 -28.84 -11.11 33.42
CA ILE A 487 -28.42 -11.99 32.31
C ILE A 487 -29.61 -12.34 31.40
N SER A 488 -30.79 -12.56 31.98
CA SER A 488 -32.03 -12.86 31.26
C SER A 488 -32.47 -11.75 30.28
N ASP A 489 -32.07 -10.51 30.54
CA ASP A 489 -32.47 -9.34 29.76
C ASP A 489 -31.39 -8.87 28.77
N LEU A 490 -30.19 -9.46 28.80
CA LEU A 490 -29.11 -9.12 27.86
C LEU A 490 -29.55 -9.23 26.39
N LYS A 491 -30.28 -10.29 26.04
CA LYS A 491 -30.79 -10.48 24.66
C LYS A 491 -31.77 -9.37 24.25
N LYS A 492 -32.59 -8.86 25.19
CA LYS A 492 -33.52 -7.75 24.92
C LYS A 492 -32.75 -6.46 24.64
N LEU A 493 -31.67 -6.22 25.38
CA LEU A 493 -30.79 -5.09 25.19
C LEU A 493 -30.12 -5.10 23.80
N ALA A 494 -29.61 -6.24 23.34
CA ALA A 494 -28.98 -6.37 22.02
C ALA A 494 -29.97 -6.31 20.84
N ALA A 495 -31.24 -6.65 21.07
CA ALA A 495 -32.29 -6.57 20.07
C ALA A 495 -32.65 -5.13 19.66
N LEU A 496 -32.27 -4.13 20.48
CA LEU A 496 -32.45 -2.73 20.14
C LEU A 496 -31.55 -2.35 18.95
N GLY A 497 -32.16 -1.87 17.87
CA GLY A 497 -31.47 -1.59 16.60
C GLY A 497 -30.36 -0.52 16.70
N PHE A 498 -30.47 0.37 17.67
CA PHE A 498 -29.48 1.43 17.94
C PHE A 498 -28.35 1.00 18.87
N VAL A 499 -28.42 -0.20 19.46
CA VAL A 499 -27.32 -0.78 20.25
C VAL A 499 -26.33 -1.43 19.28
N GLN A 500 -25.09 -0.94 19.28
CA GLN A 500 -24.02 -1.42 18.40
C GLN A 500 -23.23 -2.56 19.04
N SER A 501 -22.95 -2.47 20.34
CA SER A 501 -22.27 -3.55 21.08
C SER A 501 -22.53 -3.46 22.58
N VAL A 502 -22.48 -4.60 23.27
CA VAL A 502 -22.59 -4.72 24.73
C VAL A 502 -21.37 -5.47 25.27
N ARG A 503 -20.66 -4.89 26.24
CA ARG A 503 -19.44 -5.47 26.84
C ARG A 503 -19.56 -5.56 28.35
N ALA A 504 -19.02 -6.60 28.97
CA ALA A 504 -18.94 -6.71 30.42
C ALA A 504 -17.89 -5.73 30.97
N VAL A 505 -18.23 -4.98 32.02
CA VAL A 505 -17.28 -4.15 32.75
C VAL A 505 -16.57 -5.00 33.79
N ARG A 506 -15.24 -5.03 33.73
CA ARG A 506 -14.37 -5.81 34.62
C ARG A 506 -13.79 -4.94 35.73
N LYS A 507 -13.44 -5.57 36.87
CA LYS A 507 -12.80 -4.91 38.01
C LYS A 507 -11.42 -4.36 37.67
#